data_AF-A0A971U6N1-F1
#
_entry.id   AF-A0A971U6N1-F1
#
_cell.length_a   1.000
_cell.length_b   1.000
_cell.length_c   1.000
_cell.angle_alpha   90.00
_cell.angle_beta   90.00
_cell.angle_gamma   90.00
#
_symmetry.space_group_name_H-M   'P 1'
#
loop_
_entity.id
_entity.type
_entity.pdbx_description
1 polymer ?
#
loop_
_entity_poly.entity_id
_entity_poly.type
_entity_poly.pdbx_seq_one_letter_code
_entity_poly.pdbx_strand_id
1 'polypeptide(L)'
;MFEFKPDWEDSARRIEAFWEREVLDRPVVQFALTRPIDEQVALPPSGHATLRDRWMDVAYQAESAVARMRNQEFLGDTLPVAMPNLGPEILAACYGCPLQFGDTTSWTEPILKDWADADQIQFQPDNPYLARLHALTDAYLELGRDKFITGMTDWHPGGDLLASLR
;
A
#
# COMPACT_ATOMS: atom_id res chain seq x y z
N MET A 1 16.90 -3.05 -12.77
CA MET A 1 17.30 -3.98 -11.69
C MET A 1 17.15 -3.23 -10.38
N PHE A 2 16.52 -3.81 -9.36
CA PHE A 2 16.23 -3.10 -8.11
C PHE A 2 17.44 -3.13 -7.16
N GLU A 3 17.85 -1.97 -6.65
CA GLU A 3 18.93 -1.81 -5.68
C GLU A 3 18.71 -2.69 -4.44
N PHE A 4 17.47 -2.76 -3.96
CA PHE A 4 17.14 -3.51 -2.73
C PHE A 4 16.88 -5.00 -2.98
N LYS A 5 16.87 -5.46 -4.24
CA LYS A 5 16.78 -6.87 -4.62
C LYS A 5 17.55 -7.13 -5.92
N PRO A 6 18.89 -7.20 -5.88
CA PRO A 6 19.71 -7.38 -7.07
C PRO A 6 19.40 -8.66 -7.84
N ASP A 7 18.97 -9.71 -7.15
CA ASP A 7 18.52 -11.01 -7.66
C ASP A 7 17.00 -11.07 -7.93
N TRP A 8 16.38 -9.92 -8.22
CA TRP A 8 14.95 -9.78 -8.54
C TRP A 8 14.46 -10.80 -9.57
N GLU A 9 15.19 -10.99 -10.67
CA GLU A 9 14.76 -11.83 -11.79
C GLU A 9 14.59 -13.29 -11.37
N ASP A 10 15.49 -13.80 -10.54
CA ASP A 10 15.42 -15.16 -10.02
C ASP A 10 14.26 -15.32 -9.03
N SER A 11 14.03 -14.32 -8.17
CA SER A 11 12.88 -14.34 -7.25
C SER A 11 11.55 -14.24 -7.98
N ALA A 12 11.44 -13.37 -8.98
CA ALA A 12 10.24 -13.21 -9.79
C ALA A 12 9.88 -14.52 -10.51
N ARG A 13 10.86 -15.20 -11.11
CA ARG A 13 10.66 -16.51 -11.74
C ARG A 13 10.16 -17.58 -10.77
N ARG A 14 10.70 -17.63 -9.54
CA ARG A 14 10.23 -18.58 -8.52
C ARG A 14 8.81 -18.28 -8.08
N ILE A 15 8.47 -17.00 -7.91
CA ILE A 15 7.12 -16.56 -7.54
C ILE A 15 6.12 -16.90 -8.65
N GLU A 16 6.46 -16.64 -9.91
CA GLU A 16 5.63 -16.99 -11.07
C GLU A 16 5.39 -18.51 -11.14
N ALA A 17 6.46 -19.32 -11.03
CA ALA A 17 6.35 -20.77 -11.00
C ALA A 17 5.44 -21.26 -9.85
N PHE A 18 5.56 -20.67 -8.66
CA PHE A 18 4.70 -21.01 -7.54
C PHE A 18 3.21 -20.79 -7.85
N TRP A 19 2.86 -19.68 -8.52
CA TRP A 19 1.48 -19.40 -8.92
C TRP A 19 0.95 -20.39 -9.97
N GLU A 20 1.83 -20.89 -10.84
CA GLU A 20 1.52 -21.97 -11.78
C GLU A 20 1.52 -23.37 -11.14
N ARG A 21 1.73 -23.44 -9.81
CA ARG A 21 1.85 -24.68 -9.02
C ARG A 21 3.07 -25.51 -9.40
N GLU A 22 4.11 -24.86 -9.89
CA GLU A 22 5.42 -25.44 -10.18
C GLU A 22 6.43 -25.10 -9.08
N VAL A 23 7.50 -25.88 -9.04
CA VAL A 23 8.68 -25.60 -8.21
C VAL A 23 9.88 -25.64 -9.13
N LEU A 24 10.69 -24.59 -9.09
CA LEU A 24 11.95 -24.56 -9.85
C LEU A 24 13.01 -25.37 -9.10
N ASP A 25 13.98 -24.70 -8.49
CA ASP A 25 15.08 -25.30 -7.74
C ASP A 25 14.75 -25.52 -6.24
N ARG A 26 13.89 -24.67 -5.67
CA ARG A 26 13.42 -24.74 -4.27
C ARG A 26 12.06 -24.03 -4.10
N PRO A 27 11.33 -24.25 -2.99
CA PRO A 27 10.14 -23.46 -2.68
C PRO A 27 10.43 -21.96 -2.55
N VAL A 28 9.40 -21.14 -2.79
CA VAL A 28 9.42 -19.70 -2.48
C VAL A 28 9.54 -19.51 -0.98
N VAL A 29 10.49 -18.67 -0.55
CA VAL A 29 10.70 -18.34 0.86
C VAL A 29 10.80 -16.83 1.00
N GLN A 30 9.94 -16.22 1.82
CA GLN A 30 9.89 -14.77 2.01
C GLN A 30 9.99 -14.41 3.49
N PHE A 31 10.97 -13.58 3.84
CA PHE A 31 11.17 -12.95 5.13
C PHE A 31 12.08 -11.72 4.96
N ALA A 32 11.74 -10.64 5.66
CA ALA A 32 12.55 -9.44 5.73
C ALA A 32 13.19 -9.32 7.12
N LEU A 33 14.39 -8.74 7.17
CA LEU A 33 15.06 -8.39 8.42
C LEU A 33 15.26 -6.89 8.50
N THR A 34 14.99 -6.32 9.66
CA THR A 34 15.39 -4.94 9.96
C THR A 34 16.91 -4.89 10.11
N ARG A 35 17.55 -3.94 9.42
CA ARG A 35 19.00 -3.70 9.52
C ARG A 35 19.41 -3.30 10.95
N PRO A 36 20.68 -3.51 11.34
CA PRO A 36 21.24 -2.96 12.58
C PRO A 36 20.97 -1.45 12.72
N ILE A 37 20.75 -0.97 13.95
CA ILE A 37 20.34 0.44 14.22
C ILE A 37 21.36 1.44 13.66
N ASP A 38 22.65 1.11 13.69
CA ASP A 38 23.76 1.92 13.18
C ASP A 38 23.82 1.99 11.64
N GLU A 39 23.12 1.09 10.94
CA GLU A 39 22.97 1.11 9.48
C GLU A 39 21.65 1.77 9.02
N GLN A 40 20.74 2.07 9.95
CA GLN A 40 19.42 2.62 9.62
C GLN A 40 19.48 4.12 9.33
N VAL A 41 18.66 4.56 8.37
CA VAL A 41 18.35 5.96 8.15
C VAL A 41 17.13 6.36 8.98
N ALA A 42 17.10 7.60 9.47
CA ALA A 42 15.94 8.12 10.19
C ALA A 42 14.72 8.26 9.26
N LEU A 43 13.52 8.01 9.80
CA LEU A 43 12.28 8.36 9.10
C LEU A 43 12.12 9.89 9.09
N PRO A 44 11.46 10.46 8.06
CA PRO A 44 11.07 11.87 8.08
C PRO A 44 10.27 12.19 9.35
N PRO A 45 10.51 13.32 10.01
CA PRO A 45 9.68 13.76 11.12
C PRO A 45 8.28 14.11 10.60
N SER A 46 7.24 13.61 11.27
CA SER A 46 5.87 13.88 10.82
C SER A 46 5.51 15.37 10.89
N GLY A 47 5.62 16.00 12.07
CA GLY A 47 5.21 17.41 12.24
C GLY A 47 3.72 17.73 12.05
N HIS A 48 2.93 16.80 11.49
CA HIS A 48 1.49 16.96 11.22
C HIS A 48 0.66 17.12 12.50
N ALA A 49 -0.32 18.03 12.45
CA ALA A 49 -1.24 18.29 13.55
C ALA A 49 -2.33 17.20 13.68
N THR A 50 -2.72 16.57 12.57
CA THR A 50 -3.73 15.52 12.56
C THR A 50 -3.26 14.28 11.82
N LEU A 51 -3.86 13.13 12.14
CA LEU A 51 -3.63 11.89 11.41
C LEU A 51 -4.01 12.04 9.95
N ARG A 52 -5.15 12.67 9.66
CA ARG A 52 -5.59 12.90 8.29
C ARG A 52 -4.53 13.66 7.48
N ASP A 53 -3.96 14.73 8.03
CA ASP A 53 -2.91 15.49 7.33
C ASP A 53 -1.69 14.61 7.05
N ARG A 54 -1.27 13.80 8.03
CA ARG A 54 -0.15 12.86 7.89
C ARG A 54 -0.40 11.81 6.81
N TRP A 55 -1.57 11.18 6.80
CA TRP A 55 -1.93 10.15 5.83
C TRP A 55 -2.04 10.73 4.41
N MET A 56 -2.50 11.98 4.30
CA MET A 56 -2.70 12.65 3.03
C MET A 56 -1.44 13.35 2.51
N ASP A 57 -0.37 13.52 3.29
CA ASP A 57 0.87 14.12 2.80
C ASP A 57 1.66 13.14 1.90
N VAL A 58 1.67 13.45 0.60
CA VAL A 58 2.31 12.62 -0.44
C VAL A 58 3.81 12.54 -0.24
N ALA A 59 4.48 13.66 0.03
CA ALA A 59 5.92 13.71 0.16
C ALA A 59 6.36 12.95 1.41
N TYR A 60 5.70 13.22 2.53
CA TYR A 60 5.97 12.52 3.79
C TYR A 60 5.81 11.00 3.64
N GLN A 61 4.72 10.53 3.02
CA GLN A 61 4.47 9.10 2.85
C GLN A 61 5.50 8.45 1.93
N ALA A 62 5.84 9.09 0.80
CA ALA A 62 6.77 8.54 -0.17
C ALA A 62 8.21 8.51 0.37
N GLU A 63 8.67 9.58 1.02
CA GLU A 63 9.98 9.62 1.68
C GLU A 63 10.07 8.60 2.82
N SER A 64 9.00 8.47 3.62
CA SER A 64 8.94 7.47 4.69
C SER A 64 8.98 6.04 4.13
N ALA A 65 8.36 5.79 2.98
CA ALA A 65 8.43 4.48 2.32
C ALA A 65 9.85 4.16 1.86
N VAL A 66 10.56 5.11 1.25
CA VAL A 66 11.98 4.94 0.86
C VAL A 66 12.83 4.61 2.09
N ALA A 67 12.69 5.37 3.18
CA ALA A 67 13.45 5.17 4.40
C ALA A 67 13.15 3.80 5.04
N ARG A 68 11.88 3.39 5.10
CA ARG A 68 11.49 2.05 5.58
C ARG A 68 12.10 0.95 4.74
N MET A 69 12.03 1.05 3.41
CA MET A 69 12.62 0.07 2.49
C MET A 69 14.14 0.00 2.65
N ARG A 70 14.82 1.14 2.81
CA ARG A 70 16.28 1.20 3.01
C ARG A 70 16.73 0.50 4.30
N ASN A 71 15.90 0.57 5.33
CA ASN A 71 16.18 -0.03 6.65
C ASN A 71 15.89 -1.54 6.72
N GLN A 72 15.51 -2.17 5.61
CA GLN A 72 15.22 -3.59 5.54
C GLN A 72 16.23 -4.34 4.64
N GLU A 73 16.38 -5.63 4.91
CA GLU A 73 16.99 -6.62 4.04
C GLU A 73 15.93 -7.58 3.53
N PHE A 74 15.85 -7.74 2.21
CA PHE A 74 14.84 -8.58 1.54
C PHE A 74 15.45 -9.93 1.18
N LEU A 75 15.32 -10.89 2.11
CA LEU A 75 15.98 -12.20 1.99
C LEU A 75 15.12 -13.21 1.25
N GLY A 76 15.76 -14.24 0.70
CA GLY A 76 15.10 -15.26 -0.11
C GLY A 76 14.44 -14.64 -1.36
N ASP A 77 13.14 -14.86 -1.51
CA ASP A 77 12.32 -14.34 -2.60
C ASP A 77 11.43 -13.17 -2.15
N THR A 78 11.77 -12.53 -1.03
CA THR A 78 11.06 -11.34 -0.56
C THR A 78 11.32 -10.20 -1.53
N LEU A 79 10.24 -9.57 -1.96
CA LEU A 79 10.30 -8.43 -2.88
C LEU A 79 10.22 -7.12 -2.08
N PRO A 80 11.03 -6.10 -2.41
CA PRO A 80 10.90 -4.78 -1.83
C PRO A 80 9.68 -4.10 -2.44
N VAL A 81 8.52 -4.22 -1.81
CA VAL A 81 7.26 -3.65 -2.30
C VAL A 81 6.77 -2.56 -1.36
N ALA A 82 6.73 -1.32 -1.84
CA ALA A 82 6.15 -0.19 -1.10
C ALA A 82 4.75 0.11 -1.63
N MET A 83 3.76 0.05 -0.74
CA MET A 83 2.36 0.24 -1.08
C MET A 83 1.92 1.70 -0.86
N PRO A 84 1.52 2.44 -1.90
CA PRO A 84 0.76 3.68 -1.73
C PRO A 84 -0.57 3.32 -1.07
N ASN A 85 -0.80 3.77 0.17
CA ASN A 85 -1.93 3.28 0.95
C ASN A 85 -2.66 4.39 1.71
N LEU A 86 -4.00 4.35 1.69
CA LEU A 86 -4.88 5.14 2.55
C LEU A 86 -5.73 4.25 3.48
N GLY A 87 -5.36 2.99 3.58
CA GLY A 87 -5.95 1.96 4.43
C GLY A 87 -7.11 1.21 3.75
N PRO A 88 -7.72 0.26 4.47
CA PRO A 88 -8.47 -0.84 3.87
C PRO A 88 -9.77 -0.39 3.18
N GLU A 89 -10.48 0.59 3.73
CA GLU A 89 -11.83 0.94 3.25
C GLU A 89 -11.84 2.06 2.21
N ILE A 90 -10.72 2.22 1.48
CA ILE A 90 -10.55 3.30 0.51
C ILE A 90 -11.53 3.20 -0.66
N LEU A 91 -11.90 1.99 -1.07
CA LEU A 91 -12.87 1.78 -2.12
C LEU A 91 -14.27 2.20 -1.66
N ALA A 92 -14.69 1.88 -0.43
CA ALA A 92 -15.96 2.35 0.12
C ALA A 92 -16.01 3.89 0.21
N ALA A 93 -14.88 4.54 0.55
CA ALA A 93 -14.77 5.98 0.50
C ALA A 93 -15.00 6.56 -0.91
N CYS A 94 -14.61 5.83 -1.97
CA CYS A 94 -14.90 6.20 -3.36
C CYS A 94 -16.38 6.03 -3.74
N TYR A 95 -17.21 5.43 -2.90
CA TYR A 95 -18.67 5.37 -3.03
C TYR A 95 -19.39 6.36 -2.09
N GLY A 96 -18.64 7.21 -1.38
CA GLY A 96 -19.18 8.28 -0.52
C GLY A 96 -19.18 7.98 0.98
N CYS A 97 -18.65 6.83 1.42
CA CYS A 97 -18.52 6.58 2.86
C CYS A 97 -17.49 7.54 3.48
N PRO A 98 -17.81 8.23 4.60
CA PRO A 98 -16.84 9.06 5.31
C PRO A 98 -15.67 8.22 5.82
N LEU A 99 -14.43 8.60 5.48
CA LEU A 99 -13.20 7.90 5.88
C LEU A 99 -12.55 8.55 7.12
N GLN A 100 -12.22 7.73 8.10
CA GLN A 100 -11.51 8.09 9.33
C GLN A 100 -10.10 7.49 9.33
N PHE A 101 -9.13 8.21 9.89
CA PHE A 101 -7.74 7.77 9.96
C PHE A 101 -7.32 7.52 11.41
N GLY A 102 -6.79 6.31 11.66
CA GLY A 102 -6.10 5.92 12.88
C GLY A 102 -4.58 5.97 12.72
N ASP A 103 -3.86 5.57 13.77
CA ASP A 103 -2.39 5.58 13.74
C ASP A 103 -1.80 4.62 12.71
N THR A 104 -2.43 3.46 12.52
CA THR A 104 -1.94 2.36 11.67
C THR A 104 -2.97 1.84 10.65
N THR A 105 -4.21 2.33 10.70
CA THR A 105 -5.30 1.88 9.83
C THR A 105 -6.29 3.02 9.53
N SER A 106 -7.24 2.78 8.64
CA SER A 106 -8.39 3.63 8.38
C SER A 106 -9.67 2.79 8.34
N TRP A 107 -10.82 3.42 8.53
CA TRP A 107 -12.14 2.79 8.44
C TRP A 107 -13.15 3.84 7.99
N THR A 108 -14.29 3.39 7.51
CA THR A 108 -15.39 4.23 7.04
C THR A 108 -16.63 4.09 7.89
N GLU A 109 -17.53 5.05 7.76
CA GLU A 109 -18.87 4.96 8.30
C GLU A 109 -19.83 4.50 7.20
N PRO A 110 -20.59 3.41 7.42
CA PRO A 110 -21.48 2.87 6.41
C PRO A 110 -22.63 3.84 6.12
N ILE A 111 -22.97 4.00 4.83
CA ILE A 111 -23.99 4.93 4.36
C ILE A 111 -25.29 4.25 3.93
N LEU A 112 -25.28 2.95 3.63
CA LEU A 112 -26.45 2.19 3.19
C LEU A 112 -27.20 1.63 4.40
N LYS A 113 -28.33 2.23 4.78
CA LYS A 113 -29.14 1.77 5.93
C LYS A 113 -30.31 0.86 5.52
N ASP A 114 -30.86 1.06 4.34
CA ASP A 114 -31.90 0.22 3.75
C ASP A 114 -31.44 -0.29 2.38
N TRP A 115 -31.71 -1.55 2.06
CA TRP A 115 -31.41 -2.11 0.74
C TRP A 115 -32.26 -1.48 -0.38
N ALA A 116 -33.39 -0.86 -0.03
CA ALA A 116 -34.19 -0.08 -0.97
C ALA A 116 -33.43 1.10 -1.57
N ASP A 117 -32.40 1.61 -0.88
CA ASP A 117 -31.57 2.75 -1.31
C ASP A 117 -30.27 2.33 -2.02
N ALA A 118 -30.10 1.04 -2.34
CA ALA A 118 -28.84 0.53 -2.90
C ALA A 118 -28.50 1.14 -4.27
N ASP A 119 -29.50 1.59 -5.03
CA ASP A 119 -29.34 2.27 -6.31
C ASP A 119 -28.72 3.68 -6.17
N GLN A 120 -28.78 4.28 -4.98
CA GLN A 120 -28.17 5.57 -4.69
C GLN A 120 -26.64 5.47 -4.48
N ILE A 121 -26.13 4.26 -4.25
CA ILE A 121 -24.69 4.02 -4.08
C ILE A 121 -24.01 4.04 -5.44
N GLN A 122 -23.24 5.10 -5.71
CA GLN A 122 -22.60 5.35 -7.00
C GLN A 122 -21.11 5.61 -6.81
N PHE A 123 -20.31 5.09 -7.72
CA PHE A 123 -18.87 5.35 -7.75
C PHE A 123 -18.62 6.83 -8.05
N GLN A 124 -17.71 7.44 -7.29
CA GLN A 124 -17.35 8.85 -7.40
C GLN A 124 -15.93 8.95 -8.00
N PRO A 125 -15.79 9.10 -9.33
CA PRO A 125 -14.47 9.19 -9.97
C PRO A 125 -13.67 10.43 -9.54
N ASP A 126 -14.35 11.51 -9.15
CA ASP A 126 -13.72 12.75 -8.69
C ASP A 126 -13.41 12.75 -7.17
N ASN A 127 -13.39 11.58 -6.53
CA ASN A 127 -13.18 11.46 -5.10
C ASN A 127 -11.77 11.95 -4.70
N PRO A 128 -11.65 12.80 -3.66
CA PRO A 128 -10.36 13.37 -3.26
C PRO A 128 -9.35 12.33 -2.77
N TYR A 129 -9.81 11.19 -2.24
CA TYR A 129 -8.94 10.10 -1.84
C TYR A 129 -8.42 9.31 -3.05
N LEU A 130 -9.23 9.13 -4.09
CA LEU A 130 -8.77 8.52 -5.33
C LEU A 130 -7.71 9.39 -6.03
N ALA A 131 -7.96 10.70 -6.13
CA ALA A 131 -6.96 11.65 -6.62
C ALA A 131 -5.66 11.62 -5.79
N ARG A 132 -5.79 11.45 -4.46
CA ARG A 132 -4.63 11.33 -3.58
C ARG A 132 -3.86 10.02 -3.78
N LEU A 133 -4.54 8.90 -4.00
CA LEU A 133 -3.90 7.62 -4.32
C LEU A 133 -3.08 7.71 -5.60
N HIS A 134 -3.58 8.40 -6.63
CA HIS A 134 -2.81 8.66 -7.85
C HIS A 134 -1.53 9.44 -7.53
N ALA A 135 -1.63 10.55 -6.80
CA ALA A 135 -0.47 11.36 -6.42
C ALA A 135 0.55 10.57 -5.57
N LEU A 136 0.08 9.73 -4.64
CA LEU A 136 0.93 8.83 -3.87
C LEU A 136 1.62 7.81 -4.77
N THR A 137 0.89 7.20 -5.70
CA THR A 137 1.43 6.22 -6.64
C THR A 137 2.54 6.85 -7.50
N ASP A 138 2.29 8.03 -8.05
CA ASP A 138 3.29 8.77 -8.86
C ASP A 138 4.54 9.09 -8.04
N ALA A 139 4.38 9.56 -6.81
CA ALA A 139 5.51 9.87 -5.93
C ALA A 139 6.32 8.61 -5.56
N TYR A 140 5.66 7.48 -5.32
CA TYR A 140 6.31 6.21 -5.04
C TYR A 140 7.05 5.68 -6.27
N LEU A 141 6.47 5.82 -7.47
CA LEU A 141 7.13 5.43 -8.72
C LEU A 141 8.39 6.26 -8.96
N GLU A 142 8.34 7.57 -8.69
CA GLU A 142 9.47 8.46 -8.90
C GLU A 142 10.58 8.24 -7.88
N LEU A 143 10.26 8.26 -6.57
CA LEU A 143 11.27 8.07 -5.52
C LEU A 143 11.77 6.63 -5.43
N GLY A 144 10.90 5.67 -5.76
CA GLY A 144 11.19 4.24 -5.75
C GLY A 144 11.92 3.73 -6.98
N ARG A 145 12.08 4.56 -8.03
CA ARG A 145 12.78 4.20 -9.27
C ARG A 145 14.11 3.52 -8.97
N ASP A 146 14.28 2.35 -9.57
CA ASP A 146 15.44 1.46 -9.42
C ASP A 146 15.72 0.96 -7.99
N LYS A 147 14.88 1.27 -6.98
CA LYS A 147 15.06 0.85 -5.58
C LYS A 147 14.12 -0.27 -5.17
N PHE A 148 12.81 -0.05 -5.38
CA PHE A 148 11.74 -0.95 -4.96
C PHE A 148 10.59 -0.97 -5.97
N ILE A 149 9.67 -1.90 -5.79
CA ILE A 149 8.43 -2.04 -6.57
C ILE A 149 7.34 -1.20 -5.91
N THR A 150 6.69 -0.34 -6.68
CA THR A 150 5.46 0.33 -6.23
C THR A 150 4.31 -0.66 -6.28
N GLY A 151 3.75 -1.00 -5.11
CA GLY A 151 2.61 -1.88 -4.98
C GLY A 151 1.28 -1.21 -5.31
N MET A 152 0.21 -1.97 -5.20
CA MET A 152 -1.16 -1.47 -5.33
C MET A 152 -1.74 -1.15 -3.96
N THR A 153 -2.56 -0.10 -3.86
CA THR A 153 -3.30 0.18 -2.63
C THR A 153 -4.18 -1.00 -2.21
N ASP A 154 -4.50 -1.01 -0.92
CA ASP A 154 -5.35 -2.00 -0.29
C ASP A 154 -6.84 -1.72 -0.59
N TRP A 155 -7.36 -2.27 -1.69
CA TRP A 155 -8.67 -1.88 -2.25
C TRP A 155 -9.90 -2.46 -1.54
N HIS A 156 -9.82 -3.66 -0.96
CA HIS A 156 -10.97 -4.40 -0.38
C HIS A 156 -12.25 -4.45 -1.25
N PRO A 157 -12.23 -5.07 -2.45
CA PRO A 157 -13.41 -5.22 -3.30
C PRO A 157 -14.34 -6.36 -2.83
N GLY A 158 -15.49 -6.50 -3.50
CA GLY A 158 -16.39 -7.65 -3.31
C GLY A 158 -17.10 -7.63 -1.96
N GLY A 159 -16.95 -8.71 -1.18
CA GLY A 159 -17.65 -8.86 0.11
C GLY A 159 -17.25 -7.81 1.14
N ASP A 160 -15.98 -7.42 1.16
CA ASP A 160 -15.47 -6.41 2.09
C ASP A 160 -16.09 -5.04 1.78
N LEU A 161 -16.15 -4.64 0.51
CA LEU A 161 -16.85 -3.42 0.08
C LEU A 161 -18.32 -3.42 0.51
N LEU A 162 -19.04 -4.53 0.30
CA LEU A 162 -20.45 -4.63 0.70
C LEU A 162 -20.62 -4.49 2.22
N ALA A 163 -19.69 -5.02 3.02
CA ALA A 163 -19.69 -4.87 4.46
C ALA A 163 -19.41 -3.42 4.89
N SER A 164 -18.45 -2.73 4.27
CA SER A 164 -18.14 -1.32 4.60
C SER A 164 -19.26 -0.35 4.18
N LEU A 165 -20.09 -0.71 3.20
CA LEU A 165 -21.23 0.12 2.79
C LEU A 165 -22.39 0.13 3.80
N ARG A 166 -22.55 -0.90 4.66
CA ARG A 166 -23.77 -1.12 5.46
C ARG A 166 -23.54 -1.37 6.96
#